data_AF-A0A1V9BB06-F1
#
_entry.id   AF-A0A1V9BB06-F1
#
_cell.length_a   1.000
_cell.length_b   1.000
_cell.length_c   1.000
_cell.angle_alpha   90.00
_cell.angle_beta   90.00
_cell.angle_gamma   90.00
#
_symmetry.space_group_name_H-M   'P 1'
#
loop_
_entity.id
_entity.type
_entity.pdbx_description
1 polymer ?
#
loop_
_entity_poly.entity_id
_entity_poly.type
_entity_poly.pdbx_seq_one_letter_code
_entity_poly.pdbx_strand_id
1 'polypeptide(L)' 'MDLNLRHAIMHNVANNSKDQLEHTIEDAIQRGEEKYLPGLGVLFEAIWTHANEQQKDMMLTTLEQAVKQ' A
#
# COMPACT_ATOMS: atom_id res chain seq x y z
N MET A 1 8.32 20.79 3.28
CA MET A 1 7.58 20.53 2.01
C MET A 1 7.23 19.04 1.96
N ASP A 2 6.62 18.51 3.03
CA ASP A 2 6.56 17.06 3.32
C ASP A 2 5.16 16.47 3.07
N LEU A 3 4.22 17.32 2.67
CA LEU A 3 2.81 17.00 2.48
C LEU A 3 2.47 16.43 1.09
N ASN A 4 3.44 16.38 0.16
CA ASN A 4 3.17 15.98 -1.22
C ASN A 4 3.30 14.48 -1.45
N LEU A 5 4.10 13.77 -0.65
CA LEU A 5 4.32 12.34 -0.91
C LEU A 5 3.10 11.51 -0.51
N ARG A 6 2.55 11.72 0.69
CA ARG A 6 1.32 11.03 1.12
C ARG A 6 0.15 11.35 0.19
N HIS A 7 0.00 12.61 -0.22
CA HIS A 7 -1.02 13.00 -1.20
C HIS A 7 -0.76 12.40 -2.58
N ALA A 8 0.48 12.37 -3.06
CA ALA A 8 0.81 11.79 -4.37
C ALA A 8 0.64 10.27 -4.39
N ILE A 9 0.95 9.59 -3.29
CA ILE A 9 0.64 8.17 -3.13
C ILE A 9 -0.88 8.02 -3.11
N MET A 10 -1.62 8.66 -2.20
CA MET A 10 -3.08 8.59 -2.13
C MET A 10 -3.75 8.88 -3.47
N HIS A 11 -3.29 9.89 -4.21
CA HIS A 11 -3.86 10.27 -5.51
C HIS A 11 -3.50 9.28 -6.63
N ASN A 12 -2.31 8.67 -6.62
CA ASN A 12 -1.99 7.56 -7.52
C ASN A 12 -2.84 6.33 -7.21
N VAL A 13 -2.92 5.92 -5.93
CA VAL A 13 -3.72 4.74 -5.56
C VAL A 13 -5.23 4.96 -5.68
N ALA A 14 -5.75 6.19 -5.56
CA ALA A 14 -7.16 6.51 -5.77
C ALA A 14 -7.66 6.22 -7.19
N ASN A 15 -6.78 6.31 -8.19
CA ASN A 15 -7.08 5.97 -9.58
C ASN A 15 -6.67 4.53 -9.96
N ASN A 16 -5.99 3.82 -9.06
CA ASN A 16 -5.50 2.48 -9.33
C ASN A 16 -6.57 1.43 -9.05
N SER A 17 -6.62 0.42 -9.92
CA SER A 17 -7.42 -0.79 -9.70
C SER A 17 -6.76 -1.68 -8.64
N LYS A 18 -7.51 -2.64 -8.09
CA LYS A 18 -7.04 -3.58 -7.07
C LYS A 18 -5.69 -4.25 -7.40
N ASP A 19 -5.49 -4.71 -8.63
CA ASP A 19 -4.21 -5.25 -9.11
C ASP A 19 -3.07 -4.21 -9.10
N GLN A 20 -3.35 -2.97 -9.46
CA GLN A 20 -2.35 -1.90 -9.45
C GLN A 20 -1.97 -1.52 -8.01
N LEU A 21 -2.94 -1.52 -7.10
CA LEU A 21 -2.75 -1.36 -5.66
C LEU A 21 -1.84 -2.47 -5.11
N GLU A 22 -2.14 -3.72 -5.46
CA GLU A 22 -1.32 -4.88 -5.09
C GLU A 22 0.11 -4.74 -5.59
N HIS A 23 0.27 -4.46 -6.88
CA HIS A 23 1.59 -4.29 -7.48
C HIS A 23 2.38 -3.14 -6.85
N THR A 24 1.72 -2.05 -6.48
CA THR A 24 2.34 -0.90 -5.81
C THR A 24 2.81 -1.28 -4.40
N ILE A 25 2.02 -2.07 -3.67
CA ILE A 25 2.36 -2.57 -2.34
C ILE A 25 3.55 -3.52 -2.42
N GLU A 26 3.52 -4.48 -3.35
CA GLU A 26 4.61 -5.44 -3.55
C GLU A 26 5.90 -4.73 -3.99
N ASP A 27 5.81 -3.77 -4.90
CA ASP A 27 6.95 -2.96 -5.34
C ASP A 27 7.51 -2.09 -4.20
N ALA A 28 6.66 -1.53 -3.33
CA ALA A 28 7.09 -0.77 -2.15
C ALA A 28 7.78 -1.65 -1.10
N ILE A 29 7.24 -2.83 -0.83
CA ILE A 29 7.83 -3.86 0.05
C ILE A 29 9.18 -4.31 -0.51
N GLN A 30 9.22 -4.69 -1.79
CA GLN A 30 10.41 -5.24 -2.44
C GLN A 30 11.52 -4.21 -2.60
N ARG A 31 11.18 -2.93 -2.83
CA ARG A 31 12.17 -1.85 -2.92
C ARG A 31 12.84 -1.54 -1.59
N GLY A 32 12.23 -1.91 -0.45
CA GLY A 32 12.84 -1.79 0.87
C GLY A 32 13.41 -0.40 1.14
N GLU A 33 12.87 0.65 0.50
CA GLU A 33 13.37 2.00 0.72
C GLU A 33 12.91 2.44 2.11
N GLU A 34 13.81 2.31 3.09
CA GLU A 34 13.67 2.75 4.49
C GLU A 34 13.19 4.21 4.63
N LYS A 35 13.21 4.97 3.53
CA LYS A 35 12.73 6.35 3.41
C LYS A 35 11.20 6.48 3.24
N TYR A 36 10.53 5.42 2.77
CA TYR A 36 9.09 5.39 2.47
C TYR A 36 8.28 4.47 3.40
N LEU A 37 8.95 3.55 4.09
CA LEU A 37 8.37 2.64 5.07
C LEU A 37 8.85 3.02 6.49
N PRO A 38 8.40 4.15 7.08
CA PRO A 38 8.55 4.34 8.52
C PRO A 38 7.85 3.15 9.20
N GLY A 39 8.33 2.65 10.35
CA GLY A 39 8.03 1.32 10.92
C GLY A 39 6.63 0.69 10.76
N LEU A 40 5.55 1.46 10.52
CA LEU A 40 4.27 0.98 9.97
C LEU A 40 4.41 0.16 8.68
N GLY A 41 5.35 0.52 7.81
CA GLY A 41 5.62 -0.20 6.57
C GLY A 41 6.15 -1.61 6.78
N VAL A 42 7.10 -1.77 7.70
CA VAL A 42 7.65 -3.06 8.12
C VAL A 42 6.58 -3.92 8.79
N LEU A 43 5.72 -3.32 9.60
CA LEU A 43 4.57 -4.02 10.20
C LEU A 43 3.59 -4.48 9.11
N PHE A 44 3.26 -3.61 8.16
CA PHE A 44 2.38 -3.97 7.05
C PHE A 44 2.98 -5.08 6.17
N GLU A 45 4.27 -5.02 5.87
CA GLU A 45 5.01 -6.07 5.15
C GLU A 45 4.95 -7.42 5.87
N ALA A 46 5.17 -7.43 7.19
CA ALA A 46 5.10 -8.66 7.97
C ALA A 46 3.69 -9.29 7.93
N ILE A 47 2.65 -8.45 8.03
CA ILE A 47 1.26 -8.92 7.95
C ILE A 47 0.93 -9.35 6.51
N TRP A 48 1.39 -8.62 5.49
CA TRP A 48 1.18 -8.92 4.08
C TRP A 48 1.85 -10.23 3.64
N THR A 49 3.06 -10.48 4.12
CA THR A 49 3.81 -11.72 3.86
C THR A 49 3.17 -12.92 4.57
N HIS A 50 2.59 -12.71 5.75
CA HIS A 50 1.82 -13.73 6.46
C HIS A 50 0.36 -13.84 6.04
N ALA A 51 -0.15 -12.89 5.26
CA ALA A 51 -1.53 -12.85 4.83
C ALA A 51 -1.77 -13.85 3.69
N ASN A 52 -2.87 -14.59 3.83
CA ASN A 52 -3.36 -15.46 2.77
C ASN A 52 -3.99 -14.62 1.65
N GLU A 53 -4.19 -15.19 0.45
CA GLU A 53 -4.82 -14.48 -0.68
C GLU A 53 -6.13 -13.79 -0.29
N GLN A 54 -6.96 -14.45 0.52
CA GLN A 54 -8.22 -13.90 1.02
C GLN A 54 -8.03 -12.67 1.92
N GLN A 55 -6.96 -12.64 2.72
CA GLN A 55 -6.65 -11.51 3.59
C GLN A 55 -6.03 -10.35 2.80
N LYS A 56 -5.15 -10.65 1.85
CA LYS A 56 -4.62 -9.66 0.90
C LYS A 56 -5.75 -9.01 0.11
N ASP A 57 -6.68 -9.81 -0.40
CA ASP A 57 -7.88 -9.35 -1.10
C ASP A 57 -8.73 -8.40 -0.26
N MET A 58 -8.94 -8.73 1.02
CA MET A 58 -9.68 -7.90 1.97
C MET A 58 -8.93 -6.60 2.31
N MET A 59 -7.60 -6.66 2.46
CA MET A 59 -6.75 -5.49 2.66
C MET A 59 -6.81 -4.56 1.46
N LEU A 60 -6.67 -5.09 0.24
CA LEU A 60 -6.75 -4.34 -1.01
C LEU A 60 -8.12 -3.69 -1.19
N THR A 61 -9.20 -4.42 -0.89
CA THR A 61 -10.57 -3.88 -0.95
C THR A 61 -10.75 -2.73 0.05
N THR A 62 -10.25 -2.89 1.27
CA THR A 62 -10.29 -1.85 2.31
C THR A 62 -9.48 -0.62 1.91
N LEU A 63 -8.28 -0.84 1.35
CA LEU A 63 -7.41 0.20 0.81
C LEU A 63 -8.09 0.94 -0.33
N GLU A 64 -8.66 0.22 -1.31
CA GLU A 64 -9.39 0.80 -2.45
C GLU A 64 -10.54 1.70 -1.98
N GLN A 65 -11.30 1.25 -0.98
CA GLN A 65 -12.37 2.05 -0.38
C GLN A 65 -11.84 3.28 0.37
N ALA A 66 -10.72 3.16 1.07
CA ALA A 66 -10.12 4.25 1.82
C ALA A 66 -9.48 5.33 0.92
N VAL A 67 -8.97 4.96 -0.26
CA VAL A 67 -8.38 5.92 -1.23
C VAL A 67 -9.40 6.55 -2.17
N LYS A 68 -10.58 5.96 -2.34
CA LYS A 68 -11.69 6.54 -3.12
C LYS A 68 -12.56 7.54 -2.35
N GLN A 69 -12.31 7.75 -1.05
CA GLN A 69 -12.94 8.80 -0.24
C GLN A 69 -12.18 10.12 -0.30
#